data_AF-A0ABD1CDJ5-F1
#
_entry.id   AF-A0ABD1CDJ5-F1
#
_cell.length_a   1.000
_cell.length_b   1.000
_cell.length_c   1.000
_cell.angle_alpha   90.00
_cell.angle_beta   90.00
_cell.angle_gamma   90.00
#
_symmetry.space_group_name_H-M   'P 1'
#
loop_
_entity.id
_entity.type
_entity.pdbx_description
1 polymer ?
#
loop_
_entity_poly.entity_id
_entity_poly.type
_entity_poly.pdbx_seq_one_letter_code
_entity_poly.pdbx_strand_id
1 'polypeptide(L)'
;MVRTRGESTVLLVGTTNPEPLGRLPKLPTVRETLQRCLHLVREHNSVDAALTITTDELLDIWGRTTLPLRQKSNVKRALRKLHQELVLCKKNKKKETARKKKFAGKLDTLMDISRAKLEAVDERVMEFLEDQRGRRRFGLAVIDGAVTRRGRSSVGESEADSGDRAEGSVESLNPDDVLENLQRIEVDHSVEDMQAE
;
A
#
# COMPACT_ATOMS: atom_id res chain seq x y z
N MET A 1 38.29 -2.78 14.61
CA MET A 1 37.38 -3.81 15.15
C MET A 1 36.35 -4.13 14.07
N VAL A 2 36.45 -5.31 13.45
CA VAL A 2 35.68 -5.68 12.24
C VAL A 2 34.28 -6.14 12.66
N ARG A 3 33.24 -5.45 12.19
CA ARG A 3 31.84 -5.89 12.30
C ARG A 3 31.63 -7.09 11.37
N THR A 4 31.70 -8.29 11.92
CA THR A 4 31.42 -9.53 11.17
C THR A 4 29.92 -9.66 10.90
N ARG A 5 29.59 -9.60 9.60
CA ARG A 5 28.37 -10.08 8.92
C ARG A 5 27.30 -10.70 9.84
N GLY A 6 26.17 -10.00 10.00
CA GLY A 6 24.93 -10.65 10.42
C GLY A 6 24.54 -11.70 9.38
N GLU A 7 24.81 -12.97 9.67
CA GLU A 7 24.39 -14.09 8.83
C GLU A 7 22.89 -13.98 8.61
N SER A 8 22.51 -13.64 7.37
CA SER A 8 21.12 -13.61 6.94
C SER A 8 20.62 -15.04 6.98
N THR A 9 20.05 -15.46 8.11
CA THR A 9 19.50 -16.81 8.27
C THR A 9 18.43 -16.96 7.19
N VAL A 10 18.70 -17.74 6.13
CA VAL A 10 17.73 -18.02 5.09
C VAL A 10 16.60 -18.79 5.75
N LEU A 11 15.47 -18.12 5.94
CA LEU A 11 14.30 -18.72 6.56
C LEU A 11 13.51 -19.46 5.49
N LEU A 12 12.54 -20.27 5.89
CA LEU A 12 11.58 -20.88 4.96
C LEU A 12 10.85 -19.81 4.10
N VAL A 13 10.80 -18.57 4.60
CA VAL A 13 10.21 -17.38 3.97
C VAL A 13 11.24 -16.63 3.07
N GLY A 14 12.51 -17.03 3.09
CA GLY A 14 13.62 -16.33 2.42
C GLY A 14 14.31 -15.32 3.35
N THR A 15 14.56 -14.12 2.82
CA THR A 15 15.16 -12.98 3.53
C THR A 15 14.09 -12.14 4.24
N THR A 16 14.48 -11.36 5.24
CA THR A 16 13.60 -10.37 5.88
C THR A 16 13.51 -9.12 5.01
N ASN A 17 12.32 -8.52 4.90
CA ASN A 17 12.11 -7.30 4.11
C ASN A 17 11.90 -6.09 5.04
N PRO A 18 12.77 -5.06 5.00
CA PRO A 18 12.61 -3.83 5.77
C PRO A 18 11.53 -2.89 5.19
N GLU A 19 11.10 -3.09 3.95
CA GLU A 19 10.14 -2.18 3.32
C GLU A 19 8.73 -2.35 3.89
N PRO A 20 8.02 -1.24 4.18
CA PRO A 20 6.63 -1.29 4.61
C PRO A 20 5.74 -1.95 3.55
N LEU A 21 4.76 -2.73 4.00
CA LEU A 21 3.84 -3.39 3.06
C LEU A 21 3.06 -2.38 2.19
N GLY A 22 2.88 -1.14 2.66
CA GLY A 22 2.17 -0.06 1.97
C GLY A 22 2.76 0.38 0.63
N ARG A 23 4.02 -0.01 0.34
CA ARG A 23 4.71 0.26 -0.93
C ARG A 23 4.43 -0.79 -2.01
N LEU A 24 3.82 -1.92 -1.64
CA LEU A 24 3.54 -2.97 -2.59
C LEU A 24 2.48 -2.50 -3.59
N PRO A 25 2.68 -2.71 -4.89
CA PRO A 25 1.68 -2.35 -5.91
C PRO A 25 0.46 -3.29 -5.88
N LYS A 26 0.49 -4.35 -5.07
CA LYS A 26 -0.48 -5.44 -5.01
C LYS A 26 -0.78 -5.80 -3.57
N LEU A 27 -1.85 -6.58 -3.34
CA LEU A 27 -2.14 -7.07 -2.01
C LEU A 27 -1.04 -8.04 -1.52
N PRO A 28 -0.61 -7.91 -0.26
CA PRO A 28 0.51 -8.68 0.25
C PRO A 28 0.20 -10.16 0.36
N THR A 29 1.20 -10.96 0.05
CA THR A 29 1.22 -12.41 0.25
C THR A 29 1.51 -12.77 1.70
N VAL A 30 1.24 -14.03 2.06
CA VAL A 30 1.68 -14.59 3.34
C VAL A 30 3.20 -14.48 3.48
N ARG A 31 3.95 -14.68 2.39
CA ARG A 31 5.41 -14.53 2.35
C ARG A 31 5.83 -13.11 2.71
N GLU A 32 5.41 -12.11 1.95
CA GLU A 32 5.80 -10.70 2.15
C GLU A 32 5.42 -10.21 3.55
N THR A 33 4.21 -10.57 4.00
CA THR A 33 3.73 -10.26 5.35
C THR A 33 4.64 -10.84 6.43
N LEU A 34 5.05 -12.10 6.28
CA LEU A 34 5.97 -12.74 7.22
C LEU A 34 7.38 -12.16 7.13
N GLN A 35 7.89 -11.82 5.94
CA GLN A 35 9.20 -11.21 5.77
C GLN A 35 9.29 -9.86 6.50
N ARG A 36 8.23 -9.03 6.38
CA ARG A 36 8.09 -7.77 7.11
C ARG A 36 7.98 -7.99 8.61
N CYS A 37 7.10 -8.90 9.03
CA CYS A 37 6.92 -9.20 10.45
C CYS A 37 8.22 -9.68 11.10
N LEU A 38 8.98 -10.55 10.43
CA LEU A 38 10.26 -11.06 10.93
C LEU A 38 11.34 -9.97 11.01
N HIS A 39 11.33 -8.99 10.11
CA HIS A 39 12.20 -7.82 10.20
C HIS A 39 11.89 -7.02 11.48
N LEU A 40 10.61 -6.70 11.69
CA LEU A 40 10.16 -5.94 12.86
C LEU A 40 10.40 -6.69 14.18
N VAL A 41 10.34 -8.02 14.19
CA VAL A 41 10.70 -8.83 15.36
C VAL A 41 12.18 -8.63 15.73
N ARG A 42 13.07 -8.53 14.73
CA ARG A 42 14.51 -8.30 14.95
C ARG A 42 14.79 -6.86 15.39
N GLU A 43 14.03 -5.90 14.87
CA GLU A 43 14.20 -4.49 15.20
C GLU A 43 13.70 -4.15 16.61
N HIS A 44 12.48 -4.58 16.94
CA HIS A 44 11.83 -4.24 18.21
C HIS A 44 12.07 -5.25 19.34
N ASN A 45 12.73 -6.38 19.05
CA ASN A 45 12.91 -7.52 19.98
C ASN A 45 11.61 -8.03 20.63
N SER A 46 10.45 -7.75 20.01
CA SER A 46 9.13 -8.09 20.52
C SER A 46 8.24 -8.61 19.42
N VAL A 47 7.78 -9.85 19.58
CA VAL A 47 6.84 -10.48 18.65
C VAL A 47 5.49 -9.77 18.67
N ASP A 48 5.02 -9.33 19.84
CA ASP A 48 3.71 -8.69 19.91
C ASP A 48 3.69 -7.28 19.29
N ALA A 49 4.78 -6.52 19.47
CA ALA A 49 4.96 -5.23 18.79
C ALA A 49 5.00 -5.40 17.28
N ALA A 50 5.83 -6.33 16.78
CA ALA A 50 5.94 -6.63 15.36
C ALA A 50 4.61 -7.09 14.74
N LEU A 51 3.85 -7.94 15.44
CA LEU A 51 2.52 -8.38 15.00
C LEU A 51 1.54 -7.20 14.93
N THR A 52 1.62 -6.26 15.88
CA THR A 52 0.74 -5.09 15.92
C THR A 52 1.03 -4.16 14.74
N ILE A 53 2.30 -3.80 14.53
CA ILE A 53 2.74 -2.94 13.42
C ILE A 53 2.38 -3.58 12.07
N THR A 54 2.69 -4.87 11.89
CA THR A 54 2.35 -5.57 10.64
C THR A 54 0.84 -5.63 10.42
N THR A 55 0.04 -5.77 11.48
CA THR A 55 -1.43 -5.74 11.36
C THR A 55 -1.92 -4.37 10.93
N ASP A 56 -1.34 -3.30 11.43
CA ASP A 56 -1.69 -1.93 11.06
C ASP A 56 -1.31 -1.64 9.60
N GLU A 57 -0.13 -2.05 9.15
CA GLU A 57 0.27 -1.96 7.74
C GLU A 57 -0.67 -2.76 6.82
N LEU A 58 -1.09 -3.96 7.24
CA LEU A 58 -2.06 -4.76 6.48
C LEU A 58 -3.42 -4.06 6.37
N LEU A 59 -3.91 -3.48 7.45
CA LEU A 59 -5.19 -2.78 7.45
C LEU A 59 -5.16 -1.53 6.56
N ASP A 60 -4.03 -0.81 6.52
CA ASP A 60 -3.87 0.35 5.64
C ASP A 60 -3.99 -0.02 4.17
N ILE A 61 -3.24 -1.04 3.72
CA ILE A 61 -3.24 -1.49 2.32
C ILE A 61 -4.61 -2.00 1.90
N TRP A 62 -5.20 -2.84 2.74
CA TRP A 62 -6.50 -3.40 2.46
C TRP A 62 -7.61 -2.35 2.57
N GLY A 63 -7.42 -1.29 3.35
CA GLY A 63 -8.32 -0.14 3.41
C GLY A 63 -8.53 0.52 2.03
N ARG A 64 -7.51 0.49 1.16
CA ARG A 64 -7.59 1.02 -0.21
C ARG A 64 -8.55 0.25 -1.11
N THR A 65 -8.83 -1.01 -0.79
CA THR A 65 -9.68 -1.88 -1.62
C THR A 65 -11.18 -1.68 -1.39
N THR A 66 -11.59 -0.80 -0.47
CA THR A 66 -12.98 -0.60 -0.01
C THR A 66 -13.69 -1.85 0.51
N LEU A 67 -12.93 -2.93 0.74
CA LEU A 67 -13.47 -4.20 1.21
C LEU A 67 -13.82 -4.13 2.69
N PRO A 68 -14.90 -4.81 3.11
CA PRO A 68 -15.17 -4.98 4.53
C PRO A 68 -14.07 -5.84 5.16
N LEU A 69 -13.26 -5.23 6.03
CA LEU A 69 -12.11 -5.86 6.66
C LEU A 69 -12.51 -6.62 7.93
N ARG A 70 -11.73 -7.65 8.27
CA ARG A 70 -11.83 -8.30 9.59
C ARG A 70 -11.35 -7.35 10.69
N GLN A 71 -11.91 -7.50 11.88
CA GLN A 71 -11.43 -6.78 13.07
C GLN A 71 -9.93 -6.99 13.27
N LYS A 72 -9.21 -5.93 13.68
CA LYS A 72 -7.76 -5.92 13.95
C LYS A 72 -7.31 -7.10 14.83
N SER A 73 -8.09 -7.45 15.85
CA SER A 73 -7.83 -8.59 16.75
C SER A 73 -7.79 -9.94 16.01
N ASN A 74 -8.67 -10.14 15.03
CA ASN A 74 -8.74 -11.36 14.23
C ASN A 74 -7.58 -11.44 13.23
N VAL A 75 -7.19 -10.31 12.63
CA VAL A 75 -6.02 -10.23 11.75
C VAL A 75 -4.74 -10.52 12.54
N LYS A 76 -4.56 -9.88 13.69
CA LYS A 76 -3.43 -10.14 14.61
C LYS A 76 -3.39 -11.60 15.06
N ARG A 77 -4.54 -12.22 15.36
CA ARG A 77 -4.64 -13.64 15.69
C ARG A 77 -4.23 -14.55 14.53
N ALA A 78 -4.63 -14.24 13.29
CA ALA A 78 -4.24 -14.99 12.10
C ALA A 78 -2.73 -14.89 11.87
N LEU A 79 -2.16 -13.68 11.97
CA LEU A 79 -0.72 -13.45 11.83
C LEU A 79 0.08 -14.16 12.92
N ARG A 80 -0.42 -14.17 14.17
CA ARG A 80 0.20 -14.92 15.27
C ARG A 80 0.23 -16.43 14.98
N LYS A 81 -0.84 -17.00 14.42
CA LYS A 81 -0.88 -18.41 14.02
C LYS A 81 0.15 -18.71 12.92
N LEU A 82 0.26 -17.85 11.91
CA LEU A 82 1.27 -17.98 10.85
C LEU A 82 2.70 -17.93 11.41
N HIS A 83 2.98 -17.00 12.32
CA HIS A 83 4.27 -16.91 12.99
C HIS A 83 4.58 -18.19 13.80
N GLN A 84 3.59 -18.72 14.55
CA GLN A 84 3.75 -19.98 15.28
C GLN A 84 3.99 -21.18 14.34
N GLU A 85 3.24 -21.28 13.23
CA GLU A 85 3.47 -22.32 12.21
C GLU A 85 4.90 -22.24 11.64
N LEU A 86 5.38 -21.02 11.38
CA LEU A 86 6.76 -20.80 10.92
C LEU A 86 7.79 -21.27 11.96
N VAL A 87 7.60 -20.93 13.24
CA VAL A 87 8.48 -21.36 14.33
C VAL A 87 8.49 -22.89 14.45
N LEU A 88 7.32 -23.54 14.35
CA LEU A 88 7.23 -25.00 14.35
C LEU A 88 7.93 -25.63 13.14
N CYS A 89 7.86 -24.99 11.96
CA CYS A 89 8.59 -25.43 10.78
C CYS A 89 10.11 -25.31 10.96
N LYS A 90 10.59 -24.29 11.70
CA LYS A 90 12.02 -24.11 11.99
C LYS A 90 12.59 -25.15 12.97
N LYS A 91 11.79 -25.63 13.93
CA LYS A 91 12.26 -26.61 14.94
C LYS A 91 12.84 -27.88 14.31
N ASN A 92 12.27 -28.36 13.21
CA ASN A 92 12.72 -29.58 12.54
C ASN A 92 13.60 -29.27 11.33
N LYS A 93 14.81 -28.69 11.52
CA LYS A 93 15.70 -28.26 10.42
C LYS A 93 15.98 -29.36 9.39
N LYS A 94 16.31 -30.58 9.84
CA LYS A 94 16.78 -31.69 8.99
C LYS A 94 15.69 -32.49 8.26
N LYS A 95 14.43 -32.45 8.71
CA LYS A 95 13.36 -33.26 8.14
C LYS A 95 12.46 -32.39 7.26
N GLU A 96 12.36 -32.74 5.99
CA GLU A 96 11.31 -32.21 5.13
C GLU A 96 10.01 -32.89 5.54
N THR A 97 9.15 -32.14 6.23
CA THR A 97 7.87 -32.68 6.72
C THR A 97 6.75 -32.26 5.77
N ALA A 98 5.69 -33.07 5.68
CA ALA A 98 4.47 -32.70 4.95
C ALA A 98 3.94 -31.32 5.41
N ARG A 99 4.16 -30.95 6.68
CA ARG A 99 3.85 -29.63 7.24
C ARG A 99 4.66 -28.51 6.57
N LYS A 100 5.97 -28.68 6.38
CA LYS A 100 6.81 -27.68 5.67
C LYS A 100 6.37 -27.52 4.22
N LYS A 101 6.09 -28.60 3.51
CA LYS A 101 5.59 -28.54 2.11
C LYS A 101 4.25 -27.80 2.02
N LYS A 102 3.30 -28.13 2.91
CA LYS A 102 2.02 -27.42 3.01
C LYS A 102 2.21 -25.94 3.35
N PHE A 103 3.10 -25.62 4.28
CA PHE A 103 3.38 -24.22 4.66
C PHE A 103 4.05 -23.46 3.52
N ALA A 104 5.01 -24.07 2.82
CA ALA A 104 5.65 -23.49 1.64
C ALA A 104 4.64 -23.17 0.54
N GLY A 105 3.68 -24.07 0.27
CA GLY A 105 2.59 -23.82 -0.67
C GLY A 105 1.64 -22.69 -0.24
N LYS A 106 1.52 -22.40 1.07
CA LYS A 106 0.76 -21.26 1.58
C LYS A 106 1.51 -19.93 1.47
N LEU A 107 2.84 -19.93 1.41
CA LEU A 107 3.63 -18.69 1.43
C LEU A 107 3.27 -17.76 0.27
N ASP A 108 3.08 -18.34 -0.92
CA ASP A 108 2.79 -17.57 -2.11
C ASP A 108 1.28 -17.29 -2.27
N THR A 109 0.45 -17.63 -1.29
CA THR A 109 -0.98 -17.31 -1.27
C THR A 109 -1.25 -15.91 -0.72
N LEU A 110 -2.43 -15.37 -1.07
CA LEU A 110 -2.85 -14.03 -0.66
C LEU A 110 -3.08 -14.01 0.85
N MET A 111 -2.58 -12.99 1.55
CA MET A 111 -2.91 -12.78 2.96
C MET A 111 -4.31 -12.16 3.07
N ASP A 112 -5.33 -12.99 2.88
CA ASP A 112 -6.72 -12.54 2.84
C ASP A 112 -7.24 -12.12 4.23
N ILE A 113 -7.49 -10.82 4.40
CA ILE A 113 -8.08 -10.25 5.62
C ILE A 113 -9.51 -9.73 5.40
N SER A 114 -10.10 -9.99 4.23
CA SER A 114 -11.50 -9.63 3.94
C SER A 114 -12.47 -10.45 4.81
N ARG A 115 -13.65 -9.89 5.07
CA ARG A 115 -14.74 -10.63 5.74
C ARG A 115 -15.29 -11.70 4.79
N ALA A 116 -15.61 -12.87 5.34
CA ALA A 116 -16.06 -14.04 4.57
C ALA A 116 -17.41 -13.86 3.84
N LYS A 117 -18.19 -12.84 4.20
CA LYS A 117 -19.45 -12.49 3.56
C LYS A 117 -19.30 -11.15 2.85
N LEU A 118 -19.14 -11.21 1.53
CA LEU A 118 -19.00 -10.06 0.64
C LEU A 118 -20.35 -9.80 -0.07
N GLU A 119 -21.46 -9.86 0.68
CA GLU A 119 -22.83 -9.85 0.13
C GLU A 119 -23.22 -8.52 -0.54
N ALA A 120 -22.39 -7.47 -0.45
CA ALA A 120 -22.62 -6.16 -1.07
C ALA A 120 -21.29 -5.50 -1.49
N VAL A 121 -20.51 -6.16 -2.35
CA VAL A 121 -19.25 -5.62 -2.88
C VAL A 121 -19.34 -5.50 -4.39
N ASP A 122 -18.81 -4.42 -4.95
CA ASP A 122 -18.83 -4.18 -6.39
C ASP A 122 -18.15 -5.32 -7.17
N GLU A 123 -18.71 -5.61 -8.34
CA GLU A 123 -18.22 -6.65 -9.25
C GLU A 123 -16.74 -6.46 -9.62
N ARG A 124 -16.29 -5.21 -9.81
CA ARG A 124 -14.87 -4.91 -10.09
C ARG A 124 -13.92 -5.23 -8.93
N VAL A 125 -14.39 -5.07 -7.69
CA VAL A 125 -13.59 -5.38 -6.50
C VAL A 125 -13.54 -6.90 -6.28
N MET A 126 -14.63 -7.60 -6.61
CA MET A 126 -14.66 -9.06 -6.63
C MET A 126 -13.73 -9.63 -7.71
N GLU A 127 -13.75 -9.10 -8.94
CA GLU A 127 -12.84 -9.49 -10.02
C GLU A 127 -11.37 -9.25 -9.62
N PHE A 128 -11.08 -8.10 -9.00
CA PHE A 128 -9.76 -7.83 -8.46
C PHE A 128 -9.34 -8.88 -7.42
N LEU A 129 -10.21 -9.21 -6.46
CA LEU A 129 -9.91 -10.22 -5.44
C LEU A 129 -9.63 -11.60 -6.02
N GLU A 130 -10.40 -12.02 -7.02
CA GLU A 130 -10.18 -13.29 -7.72
C GLU A 130 -8.85 -13.30 -8.46
N ASP A 131 -8.50 -12.21 -9.14
CA ASP A 131 -7.17 -12.07 -9.75
C ASP A 131 -6.06 -12.09 -8.69
N GLN A 132 -6.24 -11.41 -7.54
CA GLN A 132 -5.24 -11.40 -6.46
C GLN A 132 -5.07 -12.77 -5.78
N ARG A 133 -6.11 -13.61 -5.78
CA ARG A 133 -6.06 -15.01 -5.33
C ARG A 133 -5.41 -15.92 -6.37
N GLY A 134 -5.51 -15.57 -7.66
CA GLY A 134 -4.94 -16.29 -8.79
C GLY A 134 -3.61 -15.73 -9.28
N ARG A 135 -3.62 -15.17 -10.49
CA ARG A 135 -2.40 -14.77 -11.23
C ARG A 135 -1.80 -13.43 -10.79
N ARG A 136 -2.52 -12.63 -10.00
CA ARG A 136 -2.11 -11.32 -9.47
C ARG A 136 -1.64 -10.37 -10.57
N ARG A 137 -2.44 -10.19 -11.61
CA ARG A 137 -2.12 -9.28 -12.72
C ARG A 137 -2.45 -7.84 -12.37
N PHE A 138 -3.53 -7.60 -11.63
CA PHE A 138 -3.98 -6.26 -11.27
C PHE A 138 -3.18 -5.68 -10.10
N GLY A 139 -2.94 -4.37 -10.17
CA GLY A 139 -2.37 -3.58 -9.07
C GLY A 139 -3.45 -2.84 -8.30
N LEU A 140 -3.13 -2.38 -7.08
CA LEU A 140 -4.03 -1.59 -6.22
C LEU A 140 -4.55 -0.32 -6.89
N ALA A 141 -3.75 0.27 -7.79
CA ALA A 141 -4.13 1.44 -8.59
C ALA A 141 -5.40 1.25 -9.44
N VAL A 142 -5.74 0.01 -9.81
CA VAL A 142 -6.96 -0.33 -10.58
C VAL A 142 -8.21 -0.04 -9.74
N ILE A 143 -8.15 -0.26 -8.42
CA ILE A 143 -9.25 0.03 -7.51
C ILE A 143 -9.25 1.51 -7.11
N ASP A 144 -8.09 2.13 -6.86
CA ASP A 144 -8.00 3.55 -6.50
C ASP A 144 -8.70 4.43 -7.57
N GLY A 145 -8.51 4.14 -8.86
CA GLY A 145 -9.21 4.83 -9.94
C GLY A 145 -10.74 4.62 -9.96
N ALA A 146 -11.24 3.49 -9.47
CA ALA A 146 -12.67 3.20 -9.38
C ALA A 146 -13.33 3.85 -8.15
N VAL A 147 -12.59 3.96 -7.04
CA VAL A 147 -13.02 4.64 -5.80
C VAL A 147 -13.05 6.16 -6.00
N THR A 148 -12.05 6.72 -6.69
CA THR A 148 -11.94 8.17 -6.93
C THR A 148 -13.07 8.70 -7.83
N ARG A 149 -13.53 7.91 -8.82
CA ARG A 149 -14.70 8.29 -9.65
C ARG A 149 -16.00 8.34 -8.84
N ARG A 150 -16.16 7.47 -7.83
CA ARG A 150 -17.34 7.50 -6.94
C ARG A 150 -17.34 8.68 -5.98
N GLY A 151 -16.17 9.04 -5.42
CA GLY A 151 -16.05 10.21 -4.54
C GLY A 151 -16.35 11.55 -5.23
N ARG A 152 -16.19 11.62 -6.56
CA ARG A 152 -16.55 12.81 -7.36
C ARG A 152 -18.04 12.89 -7.71
N SER A 153 -18.73 11.75 -7.82
CA SER A 153 -20.17 11.72 -8.10
C SER A 153 -21.05 11.95 -6.86
N SER A 154 -20.49 11.91 -5.64
CA SER A 154 -21.21 12.20 -4.40
C SER A 154 -21.04 13.64 -3.90
N VAL A 155 -20.36 14.51 -4.66
CA VAL A 155 -20.17 15.93 -4.34
C VAL A 155 -20.63 16.75 -5.54
N GLY A 156 -21.94 16.87 -5.71
CA GLY A 156 -22.52 17.65 -6.79
C GLY A 156 -24.01 17.35 -6.89
N GLU A 157 -24.78 17.92 -5.96
CA GLU A 157 -26.20 18.32 -6.13
C GLU A 157 -26.73 18.82 -4.79
N SER A 158 -26.36 20.04 -4.43
CA SER A 158 -27.15 20.90 -3.54
C SER A 158 -26.86 22.35 -3.88
N GLU A 159 -27.23 22.74 -5.10
CA GLU A 159 -27.60 24.13 -5.42
C GLU A 159 -29.10 24.14 -5.71
N ALA A 160 -29.88 24.54 -4.70
CA ALA A 160 -31.21 25.13 -4.85
C ALA A 160 -31.13 26.41 -4.02
N ASP A 161 -30.99 27.55 -4.70
CA ASP A 161 -32.10 28.43 -5.04
C ASP A 161 -32.33 29.50 -3.96
N SER A 162 -31.79 30.69 -4.24
CA SER A 162 -32.40 31.96 -3.84
C SER A 162 -31.76 33.05 -4.69
N GLY A 163 -32.47 33.46 -5.74
CA GLY A 163 -32.09 34.61 -6.56
C GLY A 163 -32.26 35.93 -5.81
N ASP A 164 -31.47 36.94 -6.17
CA ASP A 164 -31.99 38.29 -6.32
C ASP A 164 -31.11 39.14 -7.25
N ARG A 165 -31.80 40.07 -7.91
CA ARG A 165 -31.44 40.88 -9.07
C ARG A 165 -30.31 41.90 -8.81
N ALA A 166 -29.42 42.08 -9.77
CA ALA A 166 -28.87 43.40 -10.09
C ALA A 166 -28.43 43.45 -11.56
N GLU A 167 -29.01 44.40 -12.30
CA GLU A 167 -28.65 44.75 -13.66
C GLU A 167 -27.28 45.44 -13.70
N GLY A 168 -26.48 45.18 -14.74
CA GLY A 168 -25.19 45.84 -14.93
C GLY A 168 -24.56 45.51 -16.28
N SER A 169 -24.86 46.39 -17.24
CA SER A 169 -24.17 46.70 -18.51
C SER A 169 -23.16 45.73 -19.13
N VAL A 170 -23.46 45.43 -20.39
CA VAL A 170 -22.56 44.94 -21.43
C VAL A 170 -21.40 45.93 -21.64
N GLU A 171 -20.16 45.47 -21.53
CA GLU A 171 -19.04 46.03 -22.29
C GLU A 171 -18.19 44.88 -22.84
N SER A 172 -18.27 44.73 -24.15
CA SER A 172 -17.47 43.86 -24.99
C SER A 172 -16.01 44.30 -24.94
N LEU A 173 -15.08 43.42 -24.56
CA LEU A 173 -13.65 43.66 -24.74
C LEU A 173 -12.98 42.49 -25.47
N ASN A 174 -12.06 42.89 -26.35
CA ASN A 174 -11.52 42.20 -27.52
C ASN A 174 -10.73 40.91 -27.22
N PRO A 175 -10.64 40.00 -28.21
CA PRO A 175 -9.91 38.73 -28.10
C PRO A 175 -8.37 38.82 -28.32
N ASP A 176 -7.73 39.99 -28.15
CA ASP A 176 -6.30 40.19 -28.46
C ASP A 176 -5.35 40.28 -27.24
N ASP A 177 -5.80 39.95 -26.02
CA ASP A 177 -4.92 39.90 -24.82
C ASP A 177 -4.32 38.50 -24.55
N VAL A 178 -4.15 37.68 -25.60
CA VAL A 178 -3.48 36.37 -25.53
C VAL A 178 -2.13 36.44 -26.24
N LEU A 179 -1.20 37.32 -25.82
CA LEU A 179 0.19 37.25 -26.28
C LEU A 179 1.18 38.19 -25.55
N GLU A 180 1.19 38.26 -24.23
CA GLU A 180 2.33 38.88 -23.54
C GLU A 180 2.47 38.40 -22.09
N ASN A 181 3.11 37.24 -21.90
CA ASN A 181 3.81 36.91 -20.64
C ASN A 181 4.74 35.70 -20.79
N LEU A 182 5.43 35.63 -21.94
CA LEU A 182 6.46 34.64 -22.24
C LEU A 182 7.76 35.35 -22.65
N GLN A 183 8.28 36.24 -21.79
CA GLN A 183 9.62 36.84 -21.97
C GLN A 183 10.07 37.63 -20.73
N ARG A 184 10.41 36.97 -19.61
CA ARG A 184 11.12 37.62 -18.48
C ARG A 184 11.92 36.65 -17.60
N ILE A 185 12.77 35.78 -18.16
CA ILE A 185 13.93 35.25 -17.40
C ILE A 185 15.08 34.97 -18.37
N GLU A 186 15.89 36.00 -18.60
CA GLU A 186 17.28 36.05 -19.11
C GLU A 186 17.44 37.55 -19.44
N VAL A 187 18.31 38.35 -18.83
CA VAL A 187 19.74 38.21 -18.53
C VAL A 187 20.07 39.29 -17.48
N ASP A 188 20.86 38.97 -16.46
CA ASP A 188 22.00 39.83 -16.17
C ASP A 188 23.15 39.00 -15.57
N HIS A 189 24.09 38.73 -16.47
CA HIS A 189 25.47 38.40 -16.20
C HIS A 189 26.21 39.69 -15.82
N SER A 190 26.99 39.66 -14.74
CA SER A 190 28.41 40.07 -14.69
C SER A 190 28.84 40.11 -13.22
N VAL A 191 29.74 39.25 -12.75
CA VAL A 191 31.21 39.20 -13.00
C VAL A 191 31.92 40.34 -12.28
N GLU A 192 32.75 39.95 -11.29
CA GLU A 192 34.01 40.53 -10.77
C GLU A 192 34.29 39.73 -9.48
N ASP A 193 35.44 39.16 -9.12
CA ASP A 193 36.74 38.83 -9.68
C ASP A 193 37.31 37.80 -8.66
N MET A 194 37.80 36.62 -9.03
CA MET A 194 39.18 36.30 -9.43
C MET A 194 40.30 36.72 -8.45
N GLN A 195 41.22 35.76 -8.24
CA GLN A 195 42.56 35.83 -7.62
C GLN A 195 42.63 35.46 -6.12
N ALA A 196 43.11 34.27 -5.74
CA ALA A 196 44.48 33.71 -5.84
C ALA A 196 45.38 34.17 -4.69
N GLU A 197 45.50 33.34 -3.64
CA GLU A 197 46.72 32.67 -3.14
C GLU A 197 46.41 31.88 -1.85
#